data_AF-A0A6C0J3J1-F1
#
_entry.id   AF-A0A6C0J3J1-F1
#
_cell.length_a   1.000
_cell.length_b   1.000
_cell.length_c   1.000
_cell.angle_alpha   90.00
_cell.angle_beta   90.00
_cell.angle_gamma   90.00
#
_symmetry.space_group_name_H-M   'P 1'
#
loop_
_entity.id
_entity.type
_entity.pdbx_description
1 polymer ?
#
loop_
_entity_poly.entity_id
_entity_poly.type
_entity_poly.pdbx_seq_one_letter_code
_entity_poly.pdbx_strand_id
1 'polypeptide(L)'
;MNKNTMTTESNIIESIIQDAITKTEESCNDSLFNKLKQDNVSQKFQKEVQGYHLICEAPIKEALWEEINKNIACCACDVKDEAKGNHKSGKDMQFDEFGISMKSAKMEKNKISISSYRLTTVCSDKNPGNPSEIVKEISQRDSSFEYYSVLLREELEDNILQYYWCVIPKTCPIFNIQDNDLQPKMGKTGKNKGIQVGWETKYISITFSMSSQLWIHLIFDDIKPYIVSSIKVDNSNKKISYTDIFNIKACFLP
;
A
#
# COMPACT_ATOMS: atom_id res chain seq x y z
N MET A 1 0.97 61.22 -2.94
CA MET A 1 0.29 60.17 -2.18
C MET A 1 0.32 58.87 -2.99
N ASN A 2 0.67 57.76 -2.33
CA ASN A 2 0.53 56.35 -2.75
C ASN A 2 1.34 55.82 -3.96
N LYS A 3 2.68 55.85 -3.87
CA LYS A 3 3.54 54.92 -4.64
C LYS A 3 4.46 54.03 -3.81
N ASN A 4 4.62 54.30 -2.50
CA ASN A 4 5.51 53.51 -1.63
C ASN A 4 4.83 52.33 -0.91
N THR A 5 3.50 52.22 -0.95
CA THR A 5 2.76 51.16 -0.24
C THR A 5 2.62 49.88 -1.05
N MET A 6 2.59 49.95 -2.39
CA MET A 6 2.45 48.77 -3.26
C MET A 6 3.72 47.89 -3.31
N THR A 7 4.90 48.49 -3.18
CA THR A 7 6.18 47.75 -3.20
C THR A 7 6.39 46.92 -1.95
N THR A 8 5.84 47.32 -0.81
CA THR A 8 5.98 46.58 0.46
C THR A 8 5.07 45.36 0.51
N GLU A 9 3.84 45.45 -0.01
CA GLU A 9 2.91 44.31 -0.06
C GLU A 9 3.36 43.24 -1.05
N SER A 10 3.91 43.63 -2.21
CA SER A 10 4.45 42.69 -3.20
C SER A 10 5.60 41.85 -2.63
N ASN A 11 6.50 42.48 -1.87
CA ASN A 11 7.65 41.80 -1.28
C ASN A 11 7.25 40.84 -0.15
N ILE A 12 6.17 41.14 0.59
CA ILE A 12 5.63 40.26 1.64
C ILE A 12 4.98 39.03 0.99
N ILE A 13 4.22 39.20 -0.09
CA ILE A 13 3.59 38.10 -0.81
C ILE A 13 4.66 37.18 -1.42
N GLU A 14 5.70 37.72 -2.03
CA GLU A 14 6.82 36.93 -2.57
C GLU A 14 7.56 36.15 -1.49
N SER A 15 7.78 36.74 -0.29
CA SER A 15 8.42 36.01 0.82
C SER A 15 7.53 34.89 1.36
N ILE A 16 6.21 35.11 1.46
CA ILE A 16 5.26 34.08 1.90
C ILE A 16 5.19 32.92 0.89
N ILE A 17 5.20 33.24 -0.40
CA ILE A 17 5.21 32.24 -1.47
C ILE A 17 6.53 31.46 -1.42
N GLN A 18 7.67 32.14 -1.25
CA GLN A 18 8.96 31.47 -1.18
C GLN A 18 9.07 30.59 0.07
N ASP A 19 8.62 31.06 1.23
CA ASP A 19 8.56 30.25 2.46
C ASP A 19 7.61 29.05 2.32
N ALA A 20 6.50 29.20 1.60
CA ALA A 20 5.58 28.10 1.32
C ALA A 20 6.20 27.07 0.35
N ILE A 21 6.90 27.52 -0.69
CA ILE A 21 7.63 26.66 -1.63
C ILE A 21 8.75 25.91 -0.90
N THR A 22 9.57 26.61 -0.10
CA THR A 22 10.66 26.00 0.66
C THR A 22 10.16 25.01 1.71
N LYS A 23 9.05 25.30 2.41
CA LYS A 23 8.41 24.31 3.31
C LYS A 23 7.84 23.10 2.57
N THR A 24 7.36 23.28 1.35
CA THR A 24 6.85 22.19 0.51
C THR A 24 8.00 21.34 -0.06
N GLU A 25 9.14 21.95 -0.35
CA GLU A 25 10.36 21.26 -0.82
C GLU A 25 11.11 20.56 0.33
N GLU A 26 11.18 21.15 1.52
CA GLU A 26 11.73 20.52 2.72
C GLU A 26 10.86 19.34 3.19
N SER A 27 9.53 19.43 3.11
CA SER A 27 8.67 18.27 3.38
C SER A 27 8.77 17.18 2.31
N CYS A 28 9.32 17.49 1.13
CA CYS A 28 9.53 16.54 0.06
C CYS A 28 10.83 15.74 0.26
N ASN A 29 11.87 16.31 0.88
CA ASN A 29 13.15 15.64 1.13
C ASN A 29 13.11 14.59 2.27
N ASP A 30 12.26 14.77 3.28
CA ASP A 30 12.13 13.86 4.45
C ASP A 30 11.01 12.82 4.35
N SER A 31 10.43 12.62 3.16
CA SER A 31 9.38 11.62 3.01
C SER A 31 9.91 10.19 3.22
N LEU A 32 9.11 9.33 3.87
CA LEU A 32 9.41 7.89 4.03
C LEU A 32 9.81 7.24 2.69
N PHE A 33 9.17 7.69 1.60
CA PHE A 33 9.48 7.22 0.26
C PHE A 33 10.95 7.42 -0.12
N ASN A 34 11.53 8.60 0.15
CA ASN A 34 12.93 8.87 -0.16
C ASN A 34 13.89 8.07 0.72
N LYS A 35 13.56 7.88 2.00
CA LYS A 35 14.34 7.02 2.91
C LYS A 35 14.39 5.58 2.39
N LEU A 36 13.29 5.07 1.86
CA LEU A 36 13.21 3.71 1.34
C LEU A 36 13.73 3.59 -0.10
N LYS A 37 13.70 4.66 -0.90
CA LYS A 37 14.20 4.67 -2.29
C LYS A 37 15.71 4.89 -2.35
N GLN A 38 16.44 4.00 -1.68
CA GLN A 38 17.90 3.98 -1.62
C GLN A 38 18.45 2.65 -2.15
N ASP A 39 19.68 2.66 -2.65
CA ASP A 39 20.30 1.47 -3.27
C ASP A 39 20.49 0.31 -2.28
N ASN A 40 20.89 0.61 -1.04
CA ASN A 40 21.02 -0.38 0.03
C ASN A 40 19.69 -1.08 0.33
N VAL A 41 18.58 -0.32 0.35
CA VAL A 41 17.22 -0.83 0.57
C VAL A 41 16.80 -1.72 -0.62
N SER A 42 17.04 -1.26 -1.84
CA SER A 42 16.76 -2.03 -3.06
C SER A 42 17.54 -3.36 -3.10
N GLN A 43 18.83 -3.34 -2.76
CA GLN A 43 19.64 -4.55 -2.67
C GLN A 43 19.14 -5.50 -1.58
N LYS A 44 18.73 -4.96 -0.42
CA LYS A 44 18.16 -5.76 0.66
C LYS A 44 16.83 -6.40 0.23
N PHE A 45 15.94 -5.65 -0.42
CA PHE A 45 14.70 -6.16 -1.03
C PHE A 45 14.98 -7.33 -1.97
N GLN A 46 15.91 -7.15 -2.91
CA GLN A 46 16.29 -8.18 -3.87
C GLN A 46 16.78 -9.46 -3.18
N LYS A 47 17.67 -9.32 -2.18
CA LYS A 47 18.23 -10.45 -1.42
C LYS A 47 17.17 -11.19 -0.59
N GLU A 48 16.28 -10.48 0.09
CA GLU A 48 15.22 -11.11 0.88
C GLU A 48 14.22 -11.86 -0.01
N VAL A 49 13.80 -11.25 -1.13
CA VAL A 49 12.89 -11.89 -2.09
C VAL A 49 13.53 -13.10 -2.77
N GLN A 50 14.79 -13.00 -3.20
CA GLN A 50 15.52 -14.14 -3.76
C GLN A 50 15.73 -15.23 -2.71
N GLY A 51 16.18 -14.86 -1.52
CA GLY A 51 16.44 -15.78 -0.41
C GLY A 51 15.19 -16.58 -0.04
N TYR A 52 14.04 -15.92 0.02
CA TYR A 52 12.76 -16.60 0.19
C TYR A 52 12.50 -17.63 -0.92
N HIS A 53 12.67 -17.25 -2.18
CA HIS A 53 12.42 -18.13 -3.33
C HIS A 53 13.49 -19.22 -3.59
N LEU A 54 14.62 -19.18 -2.87
CA LEU A 54 15.54 -20.32 -2.80
C LEU A 54 14.93 -21.48 -2.01
N ILE A 55 13.98 -21.21 -1.12
CA ILE A 55 13.40 -22.19 -0.19
C ILE A 55 11.95 -22.46 -0.55
N CYS A 56 11.20 -21.44 -0.96
CA CYS A 56 9.75 -21.50 -1.15
C CYS A 56 9.34 -21.27 -2.61
N GLU A 57 8.41 -22.09 -3.10
CA GLU A 57 7.79 -21.91 -4.42
C GLU A 57 6.60 -20.94 -4.39
N ALA A 58 5.88 -20.89 -3.27
CA ALA A 58 4.70 -20.05 -3.14
C ALA A 58 5.07 -18.57 -3.32
N PRO A 59 4.20 -17.73 -3.91
CA PRO A 59 4.48 -16.30 -3.99
C PRO A 59 4.39 -15.58 -2.64
N ILE A 60 5.16 -14.50 -2.48
CA ILE A 60 5.13 -13.66 -1.29
C ILE A 60 3.81 -12.87 -1.24
N LYS A 61 3.06 -12.99 -0.13
CA LYS A 61 1.78 -12.29 0.09
C LYS A 61 1.42 -12.21 1.58
N GLU A 62 0.49 -11.31 1.90
CA GLU A 62 -0.16 -11.22 3.22
C GLU A 62 0.88 -11.11 4.36
N ALA A 63 0.73 -11.89 5.45
CA ALA A 63 1.61 -11.84 6.61
C ALA A 63 3.10 -12.07 6.27
N LEU A 64 3.41 -12.86 5.24
CA LEU A 64 4.79 -13.07 4.81
C LEU A 64 5.40 -11.80 4.20
N TRP A 65 4.60 -10.99 3.51
CA TRP A 65 5.07 -9.69 3.04
C TRP A 65 5.39 -8.79 4.23
N GLU A 66 4.60 -8.83 5.31
CA GLU A 66 4.85 -8.03 6.50
C GLU A 66 6.21 -8.37 7.16
N GLU A 67 6.50 -9.67 7.29
CA GLU A 67 7.77 -10.15 7.82
C GLU A 67 8.97 -9.75 6.95
N ILE A 68 8.87 -9.96 5.64
CA ILE A 68 9.96 -9.62 4.70
C ILE A 68 10.18 -8.11 4.66
N ASN A 69 9.11 -7.32 4.60
CA ASN A 69 9.21 -5.86 4.54
C ASN A 69 9.84 -5.28 5.80
N LYS A 70 9.51 -5.82 6.98
CA LYS A 70 10.19 -5.49 8.23
C LYS A 70 11.72 -5.64 8.10
N ASN A 71 12.18 -6.80 7.64
CA ASN A 71 13.61 -7.09 7.49
C ASN A 71 14.31 -6.14 6.50
N ILE A 72 13.58 -5.67 5.48
CA ILE A 72 14.09 -4.73 4.50
C ILE A 72 14.12 -3.32 5.07
N ALA A 73 13.02 -2.83 5.62
CA ALA A 73 12.87 -1.47 6.12
C ALA A 73 13.83 -1.15 7.28
N CYS A 74 14.18 -2.15 8.11
CA CYS A 74 15.15 -2.00 9.21
C CYS A 74 16.54 -1.49 8.78
N CYS A 75 16.89 -1.51 7.48
CA CYS A 75 18.17 -0.96 7.02
C CYS A 75 18.14 0.56 6.74
N ALA A 76 16.97 1.19 6.76
CA ALA A 76 16.79 2.62 6.49
C ALA A 76 15.90 3.35 7.51
N CYS A 77 15.05 2.63 8.25
CA CYS A 77 14.11 3.18 9.22
C CYS A 77 14.13 2.40 10.54
N ASP A 78 13.77 3.08 11.61
CA ASP A 78 13.42 2.47 12.89
C ASP A 78 12.05 1.80 12.76
N VAL A 79 12.04 0.47 12.57
CA VAL A 79 10.79 -0.29 12.49
C VAL A 79 10.26 -0.58 13.89
N LYS A 80 9.12 0.03 14.24
CA LYS A 80 8.46 -0.10 15.55
C LYS A 80 7.14 -0.84 15.46
N ASP A 81 6.89 -1.59 16.53
CA ASP A 81 5.71 -2.38 16.89
C ASP A 81 5.00 -3.15 15.76
N GLU A 82 5.29 -4.45 15.75
CA GLU A 82 4.32 -5.51 15.50
C GLU A 82 3.13 -5.32 16.45
N ALA A 83 1.92 -5.29 15.92
CA ALA A 83 0.73 -5.24 16.76
C ALA A 83 0.65 -6.50 17.66
N LYS A 84 1.16 -6.40 18.90
CA LYS A 84 1.00 -7.41 19.96
C LYS A 84 -0.43 -7.37 20.53
N GLY A 85 -1.43 -7.62 19.70
CA GLY A 85 -2.83 -7.78 20.11
C GLY A 85 -3.68 -6.51 20.19
N ASN A 86 -3.11 -5.31 20.02
CA ASN A 86 -3.85 -4.04 19.95
C ASN A 86 -3.83 -3.47 18.53
N HIS A 87 -4.43 -4.18 17.57
CA HIS A 87 -4.55 -3.67 16.20
C HIS A 87 -5.48 -2.46 16.16
N LYS A 88 -4.92 -1.26 15.96
CA LYS A 88 -5.71 -0.18 15.35
C LYS A 88 -5.98 -0.60 13.91
N SER A 89 -7.26 -0.77 13.57
CA SER A 89 -7.64 -1.23 12.24
C SER A 89 -7.06 -0.34 11.14
N GLY A 90 -6.35 -0.95 10.19
CA GLY A 90 -5.76 -0.26 9.04
C GLY A 90 -4.24 -0.10 9.10
N LYS A 91 -3.65 -0.06 10.30
CA LYS A 91 -2.20 0.02 10.52
C LYS A 91 -1.63 -1.37 10.86
N ASP A 92 -0.66 -1.80 10.06
CA ASP A 92 0.02 -3.08 10.21
C ASP A 92 1.40 -2.89 10.86
N MET A 93 2.12 -1.81 10.52
CA MET A 93 3.44 -1.49 11.08
C MET A 93 3.68 0.01 11.26
N GLN A 94 4.80 0.36 11.89
CA GLN A 94 5.34 1.72 11.92
C GLN A 94 6.80 1.77 11.48
N PHE A 95 7.12 2.63 10.53
CA PHE A 95 8.48 2.95 10.10
C PHE A 95 8.79 4.38 10.54
N ASP A 96 9.75 4.56 11.43
CA ASP A 96 10.01 5.82 12.14
C ASP A 96 8.73 6.34 12.84
N GLU A 97 8.21 7.50 12.43
CA GLU A 97 6.94 8.09 12.84
C GLU A 97 5.73 7.68 11.98
N PHE A 98 5.96 7.04 10.83
CA PHE A 98 4.93 6.77 9.82
C PHE A 98 4.26 5.42 10.04
N GLY A 99 2.93 5.41 10.19
CA GLY A 99 2.10 4.23 10.14
C GLY A 99 1.97 3.68 8.71
N ILE A 100 2.03 2.36 8.59
CA ILE A 100 2.05 1.64 7.32
C ILE A 100 0.88 0.66 7.28
N SER A 101 0.11 0.73 6.19
CA SER A 101 -0.83 -0.33 5.81
C SER A 101 -0.17 -1.24 4.78
N MET A 102 0.10 -2.49 5.15
CA MET A 102 0.77 -3.45 4.29
C MET A 102 -0.23 -4.21 3.45
N LYS A 103 0.08 -4.32 2.16
CA LYS A 103 -0.81 -4.96 1.18
C LYS A 103 0.03 -5.76 0.20
N SER A 104 -0.55 -6.81 -0.32
CA SER A 104 0.02 -7.58 -1.42
C SER A 104 -1.05 -7.87 -2.45
N ALA A 105 -0.71 -7.81 -3.74
CA ALA A 105 -1.66 -8.09 -4.80
C ALA A 105 -1.01 -8.74 -6.02
N LYS A 106 -1.77 -9.62 -6.68
CA LYS A 106 -1.46 -10.05 -8.04
C LYS A 106 -1.83 -8.92 -8.99
N MET A 107 -0.89 -8.57 -9.86
CA MET A 107 -1.11 -7.68 -10.99
C MET A 107 -1.49 -8.51 -12.20
N GLU A 108 -2.56 -8.12 -12.88
CA GLU A 108 -2.98 -8.71 -14.15
C GLU A 108 -2.96 -7.62 -15.21
N LYS A 109 -1.94 -7.68 -16.07
CA LYS A 109 -1.64 -6.62 -17.04
C LYS A 109 -1.37 -5.29 -16.29
N ASN A 110 -2.28 -4.34 -16.43
CA ASN A 110 -2.19 -3.02 -15.80
C ASN A 110 -3.18 -2.85 -14.63
N LYS A 111 -3.87 -3.92 -14.23
CA LYS A 111 -4.95 -3.86 -13.22
C LYS A 111 -4.51 -4.55 -11.95
N ILE A 112 -4.77 -3.89 -10.83
CA ILE A 112 -4.43 -4.35 -9.49
C ILE A 112 -5.68 -4.19 -8.62
N SER A 113 -6.00 -5.21 -7.82
CA SER A 113 -7.05 -5.10 -6.81
C SER A 113 -6.48 -5.45 -5.45
N ILE A 114 -6.60 -4.52 -4.52
CA ILE A 114 -6.11 -4.64 -3.15
C ILE A 114 -7.33 -4.71 -2.23
N SER A 115 -7.41 -5.74 -1.41
CA SER A 115 -8.38 -5.78 -0.31
C SER A 115 -7.86 -4.94 0.87
N SER A 116 -8.77 -4.19 1.50
CA SER A 116 -8.49 -3.46 2.74
C SER A 116 -9.28 -4.07 3.90
N TYR A 117 -9.98 -3.28 4.71
CA TYR A 117 -10.84 -3.74 5.81
C TYR A 117 -12.30 -3.93 5.37
N ARG A 118 -13.08 -4.55 6.27
CA ARG A 118 -14.52 -4.80 6.12
C ARG A 118 -15.33 -3.67 6.73
N LEU A 119 -16.44 -3.32 6.09
CA LEU A 119 -17.34 -2.24 6.47
C LEU A 119 -18.69 -2.76 7.00
N THR A 120 -18.70 -3.95 7.61
CA THR A 120 -19.92 -4.62 8.08
C THR A 120 -20.71 -3.83 9.12
N THR A 121 -20.07 -2.87 9.80
CA THR A 121 -20.70 -1.99 10.80
C THR A 121 -21.60 -0.93 10.17
N VAL A 122 -21.33 -0.54 8.91
CA VAL A 122 -22.03 0.54 8.22
C VAL A 122 -22.78 0.09 6.96
N CYS A 123 -22.46 -1.08 6.40
CA CYS A 123 -23.16 -1.61 5.25
C CYS A 123 -23.14 -3.14 5.17
N SER A 124 -24.15 -3.74 4.52
CA SER A 124 -24.35 -5.19 4.32
C SER A 124 -25.35 -5.46 3.20
N ASP A 125 -25.55 -6.74 2.87
CA ASP A 125 -26.57 -7.20 1.92
C ASP A 125 -28.01 -6.92 2.39
N LYS A 126 -28.24 -6.86 3.71
CA LYS A 126 -29.54 -6.55 4.32
C LYS A 126 -29.78 -5.05 4.49
N ASN A 127 -28.70 -4.29 4.73
CA ASN A 127 -28.74 -2.85 4.88
C ASN A 127 -27.57 -2.25 4.09
N PRO A 128 -27.82 -1.71 2.88
CA PRO A 128 -26.77 -1.13 2.06
C PRO A 128 -26.00 0.03 2.72
N GLY A 129 -26.54 0.66 3.75
CA GLY A 129 -25.90 1.79 4.43
C GLY A 129 -26.05 3.12 3.68
N ASN A 130 -25.56 4.20 4.29
CA ASN A 130 -25.51 5.53 3.69
C ASN A 130 -24.07 5.85 3.23
N PRO A 131 -23.87 6.43 2.01
CA PRO A 131 -22.55 6.86 1.54
C PRO A 131 -21.74 7.68 2.56
N SER A 132 -22.37 8.64 3.24
CA SER A 132 -21.70 9.53 4.21
C SER A 132 -21.17 8.77 5.43
N GLU A 133 -21.91 7.76 5.90
CA GLU A 133 -21.46 6.91 7.01
C GLU A 133 -20.33 5.99 6.58
N ILE A 134 -20.40 5.49 5.34
CA ILE A 134 -19.36 4.65 4.74
C ILE A 134 -18.04 5.42 4.60
N VAL A 135 -18.08 6.62 4.02
CA VAL A 135 -16.88 7.45 3.84
C VAL A 135 -16.31 7.89 5.19
N LYS A 136 -17.17 8.18 6.18
CA LYS A 136 -16.73 8.47 7.54
C LYS A 136 -16.00 7.29 8.19
N GLU A 137 -16.54 6.07 8.07
CA GLU A 137 -15.89 4.87 8.60
C GLU A 137 -14.54 4.62 7.91
N ILE A 138 -14.47 4.77 6.58
CA ILE A 138 -13.21 4.66 5.81
C ILE A 138 -12.19 5.69 6.33
N SER A 139 -12.58 6.95 6.40
CA SER A 139 -11.70 8.03 6.88
C SER A 139 -11.20 7.80 8.31
N GLN A 140 -12.06 7.28 9.19
CA GLN A 140 -11.69 6.95 10.56
C GLN A 140 -10.66 5.81 10.61
N ARG A 141 -10.81 4.78 9.79
CA ARG A 141 -9.88 3.64 9.72
C ARG A 141 -8.53 4.07 9.13
N ASP A 142 -8.56 4.91 8.09
CA ASP A 142 -7.39 5.43 7.38
C ASP A 142 -6.62 6.50 8.17
N SER A 143 -7.19 6.98 9.27
CA SER A 143 -6.51 7.90 10.20
C SER A 143 -5.30 7.26 10.91
N SER A 144 -5.17 5.93 10.85
CA SER A 144 -4.18 5.18 11.61
C SER A 144 -2.82 5.00 10.91
N PHE A 145 -2.70 5.33 9.63
CA PHE A 145 -1.48 5.16 8.84
C PHE A 145 -1.29 6.31 7.84
N GLU A 146 -0.10 6.47 7.28
CA GLU A 146 0.24 7.52 6.32
C GLU A 146 0.53 6.96 4.92
N TYR A 147 1.01 5.72 4.86
CA TYR A 147 1.42 5.07 3.61
C TYR A 147 0.82 3.68 3.45
N TYR A 148 0.51 3.34 2.20
CA TYR A 148 0.35 1.95 1.78
C TYR A 148 1.70 1.41 1.33
N SER A 149 2.13 0.29 1.92
CA SER A 149 3.28 -0.48 1.43
C SER A 149 2.78 -1.72 0.69
N VAL A 150 2.76 -1.62 -0.63
CA VAL A 150 2.15 -2.60 -1.52
C VAL A 150 3.21 -3.44 -2.22
N LEU A 151 3.19 -4.76 -2.00
CA LEU A 151 3.92 -5.71 -2.83
C LEU A 151 3.03 -6.18 -3.99
N LEU A 152 3.40 -5.77 -5.19
CA LEU A 152 2.76 -6.23 -6.41
C LEU A 152 3.54 -7.40 -6.98
N ARG A 153 2.80 -8.35 -7.53
CA ARG A 153 3.38 -9.51 -8.22
C ARG A 153 2.74 -9.73 -9.57
N GLU A 154 3.55 -9.85 -10.60
CA GLU A 154 3.17 -10.36 -11.90
C GLU A 154 3.74 -11.78 -12.07
N GLU A 155 2.90 -12.71 -12.52
CA GLU A 155 3.31 -14.06 -12.93
C GLU A 155 3.55 -14.02 -14.44
N LEU A 156 4.80 -14.22 -14.84
CA LEU A 156 5.23 -14.31 -16.22
C LEU A 156 5.33 -15.78 -16.66
N GLU A 157 5.68 -16.00 -17.92
CA GLU A 157 5.92 -17.34 -18.45
C GLU A 157 7.12 -18.03 -17.76
N ASP A 158 7.22 -19.35 -17.91
CA ASP A 158 8.35 -20.16 -17.39
C ASP A 158 8.59 -20.05 -15.87
N ASN A 159 7.53 -19.95 -15.07
CA ASN A 159 7.60 -19.80 -13.61
C ASN A 159 8.38 -18.57 -13.14
N ILE A 160 8.43 -17.53 -13.97
CA ILE A 160 9.07 -16.27 -13.60
C ILE A 160 8.08 -15.41 -12.82
N LEU A 161 8.54 -14.88 -11.67
CA LEU A 161 7.80 -13.93 -10.86
C LEU A 161 8.47 -12.56 -10.93
N GLN A 162 7.70 -11.53 -11.25
CA GLN A 162 8.15 -10.14 -11.19
C GLN A 162 7.48 -9.46 -10.00
N TYR A 163 8.27 -8.93 -9.08
CA TYR A 163 7.80 -8.18 -7.93
C TYR A 163 8.10 -6.69 -8.07
N TYR A 164 7.16 -5.86 -7.60
CA TYR A 164 7.33 -4.42 -7.43
C TYR A 164 6.91 -4.05 -6.01
N TRP A 165 7.79 -3.37 -5.28
CA TRP A 165 7.46 -2.79 -3.99
C TRP A 165 7.14 -1.31 -4.17
N CYS A 166 5.90 -0.93 -3.86
CA CYS A 166 5.41 0.44 -3.93
C CYS A 166 5.15 0.99 -2.52
N VAL A 167 5.52 2.24 -2.28
CA VAL A 167 5.20 2.98 -1.05
C VAL A 167 4.40 4.22 -1.44
N ILE A 168 3.08 4.13 -1.28
CA ILE A 168 2.13 5.09 -1.83
C ILE A 168 1.53 5.92 -0.68
N PRO A 169 1.65 7.26 -0.69
CA PRO A 169 1.00 8.10 0.32
C PRO A 169 -0.53 7.92 0.29
N LYS A 170 -1.18 7.86 1.46
CA LYS A 170 -2.66 7.80 1.53
C LYS A 170 -3.33 9.03 0.93
N THR A 171 -2.61 10.15 0.85
CA THR A 171 -3.08 11.40 0.24
C THR A 171 -3.15 11.34 -1.28
N CYS A 172 -2.66 10.26 -1.90
CA CYS A 172 -2.76 10.04 -3.33
C CYS A 172 -4.24 10.05 -3.77
N PRO A 173 -4.61 10.78 -4.84
CA PRO A 173 -6.01 10.93 -5.25
C PRO A 173 -6.77 9.62 -5.48
N ILE A 174 -6.06 8.53 -5.79
CA ILE A 174 -6.63 7.19 -5.97
C ILE A 174 -7.31 6.62 -4.70
N PHE A 175 -6.94 7.13 -3.52
CA PHE A 175 -7.50 6.72 -2.23
C PHE A 175 -8.54 7.72 -1.68
N ASN A 176 -8.67 8.89 -2.29
CA ASN A 176 -9.63 9.91 -1.84
C ASN A 176 -11.04 9.55 -2.32
N ILE A 177 -11.99 9.43 -1.39
CA ILE A 177 -13.40 9.18 -1.67
C ILE A 177 -14.22 10.32 -1.11
N GLN A 178 -15.16 10.84 -1.90
CA GLN A 178 -16.22 11.72 -1.42
C GLN A 178 -17.57 10.98 -1.40
N ASP A 179 -18.48 11.40 -0.53
CA ASP A 179 -19.79 10.77 -0.35
C ASP A 179 -20.56 10.63 -1.66
N ASN A 180 -20.50 11.67 -2.48
CA ASN A 180 -21.15 11.80 -3.78
C ASN A 180 -20.50 10.93 -4.88
N ASP A 181 -19.34 10.32 -4.64
CA ASP A 181 -18.69 9.41 -5.59
C ASP A 181 -19.25 7.98 -5.51
N LEU A 182 -19.83 7.59 -4.37
CA LEU A 182 -20.31 6.23 -4.15
C LEU A 182 -21.64 5.99 -4.86
N GLN A 183 -21.59 5.15 -5.89
CA GLN A 183 -22.76 4.71 -6.64
C GLN A 183 -23.18 3.29 -6.23
N PRO A 184 -24.48 2.96 -6.23
CA PRO A 184 -24.95 1.60 -5.98
C PRO A 184 -24.38 0.62 -7.01
N LYS A 185 -23.69 -0.41 -6.54
CA LYS A 185 -23.21 -1.50 -7.39
C LYS A 185 -24.35 -2.49 -7.60
N MET A 186 -24.89 -2.55 -8.81
CA MET A 186 -26.05 -3.40 -9.12
C MET A 186 -25.62 -4.78 -9.63
N GLY A 187 -26.27 -5.84 -9.15
CA GLY A 187 -26.05 -7.19 -9.64
C GLY A 187 -26.51 -7.33 -11.10
N LYS A 188 -25.70 -7.98 -11.93
CA LYS A 188 -25.92 -8.07 -13.38
C LYS A 188 -26.60 -9.37 -13.82
N THR A 189 -26.55 -10.41 -13.00
CA THR A 189 -26.97 -11.78 -13.38
C THR A 189 -27.64 -12.54 -12.23
N GLY A 190 -28.42 -13.56 -12.61
CA GLY A 190 -29.03 -14.51 -11.67
C GLY A 190 -29.94 -13.88 -10.62
N LYS A 191 -29.95 -14.46 -9.42
CA LYS A 191 -30.79 -14.04 -8.27
C LYS A 191 -30.53 -12.62 -7.79
N ASN A 192 -29.37 -12.03 -8.12
CA ASN A 192 -28.98 -10.69 -7.71
C ASN A 192 -29.22 -9.63 -8.79
N LYS A 193 -29.79 -10.01 -9.95
CA LYS A 193 -30.00 -9.08 -11.06
C LYS A 193 -30.91 -7.93 -10.63
N GLY A 194 -30.41 -6.69 -10.75
CA GLY A 194 -31.16 -5.49 -10.36
C GLY A 194 -31.23 -5.24 -8.85
N ILE A 195 -30.55 -6.05 -8.03
CA ILE A 195 -30.42 -5.84 -6.58
C ILE A 195 -29.08 -5.14 -6.32
N GLN A 196 -29.05 -4.21 -5.37
CA GLN A 196 -27.81 -3.61 -4.92
C GLN A 196 -26.96 -4.66 -4.20
N VAL A 197 -25.74 -4.90 -4.69
CA VAL A 197 -24.79 -5.87 -4.15
C VAL A 197 -23.56 -5.21 -3.54
N GLY A 198 -23.55 -3.88 -3.48
CA GLY A 198 -22.42 -3.11 -2.97
C GLY A 198 -22.48 -1.63 -3.29
N TRP A 199 -21.31 -1.01 -3.18
CA TRP A 199 -21.03 0.35 -3.62
C TRP A 199 -19.81 0.36 -4.53
N GLU A 200 -19.71 1.32 -5.43
CA GLU A 200 -18.52 1.49 -6.27
C GLU A 200 -18.28 2.96 -6.63
N THR A 201 -17.00 3.28 -6.83
CA THR A 201 -16.49 4.50 -7.44
C THR A 201 -15.58 4.11 -8.62
N LYS A 202 -14.85 5.07 -9.19
CA LYS A 202 -13.83 4.80 -10.21
C LYS A 202 -12.73 3.85 -9.71
N TYR A 203 -12.29 4.03 -8.46
CA TYR A 203 -11.11 3.34 -7.92
C TYR A 203 -11.44 2.39 -6.78
N ILE A 204 -12.67 2.37 -6.28
CA ILE A 204 -13.02 1.60 -5.08
C ILE A 204 -14.31 0.84 -5.29
N SER A 205 -14.40 -0.36 -4.72
CA SER A 205 -15.68 -1.04 -4.59
C SER A 205 -15.84 -1.72 -3.24
N ILE A 206 -17.07 -1.77 -2.77
CA ILE A 206 -17.50 -2.46 -1.56
C ILE A 206 -18.41 -3.58 -2.01
N THR A 207 -18.14 -4.82 -1.62
CA THR A 207 -18.93 -5.98 -2.05
C THR A 207 -19.56 -6.68 -0.84
N PHE A 208 -20.89 -6.71 -0.77
CA PHE A 208 -21.62 -7.21 0.40
C PHE A 208 -21.40 -8.71 0.66
N SER A 209 -21.31 -9.53 -0.39
CA SER A 209 -21.10 -10.98 -0.27
C SER A 209 -19.77 -11.37 0.38
N MET A 210 -18.84 -10.43 0.50
CA MET A 210 -17.55 -10.63 1.18
C MET A 210 -17.50 -9.91 2.52
N SER A 211 -18.62 -9.92 3.27
CA SER A 211 -18.73 -9.16 4.52
C SER A 211 -18.40 -7.68 4.32
N SER A 212 -18.97 -7.08 3.25
CA SER A 212 -18.76 -5.66 2.92
C SER A 212 -17.27 -5.29 2.83
N GLN A 213 -16.48 -6.15 2.20
CA GLN A 213 -15.05 -5.94 1.98
C GLN A 213 -14.82 -4.72 1.09
N LEU A 214 -13.96 -3.80 1.54
CA LEU A 214 -13.44 -2.70 0.74
C LEU A 214 -12.35 -3.22 -0.20
N TRP A 215 -12.47 -2.90 -1.48
CA TRP A 215 -11.52 -3.17 -2.55
C TRP A 215 -11.06 -1.87 -3.16
N ILE A 216 -9.75 -1.73 -3.33
CA ILE A 216 -9.11 -0.62 -4.03
C ILE A 216 -8.57 -1.15 -5.35
N HIS A 217 -9.02 -0.55 -6.44
CA HIS A 217 -8.68 -0.88 -7.81
C HIS A 217 -7.66 0.14 -8.33
N LEU A 218 -6.42 -0.30 -8.49
CA LEU A 218 -5.32 0.52 -8.96
C LEU A 218 -4.97 0.18 -10.41
N ILE A 219 -4.50 1.21 -11.12
CA ILE A 219 -3.84 1.06 -12.41
C ILE A 219 -2.33 1.13 -12.15
N PHE A 220 -1.56 0.17 -12.66
CA PHE A 220 -0.13 0.11 -12.37
C PHE A 220 0.60 1.38 -12.82
N ASP A 221 0.25 1.90 -14.00
CA ASP A 221 0.80 3.16 -14.51
C ASP A 221 0.65 4.35 -13.55
N ASP A 222 -0.49 4.45 -12.84
CA ASP A 222 -0.77 5.53 -11.89
C ASP A 222 0.12 5.45 -10.64
N ILE A 223 0.64 4.25 -10.32
CA ILE A 223 1.42 4.01 -9.10
C ILE A 223 2.91 3.73 -9.37
N LYS A 224 3.33 3.62 -10.63
CA LYS A 224 4.74 3.49 -11.03
C LYS A 224 5.68 4.51 -10.38
N PRO A 225 5.31 5.81 -10.22
CA PRO A 225 6.18 6.78 -9.57
C PRO A 225 6.55 6.42 -8.12
N TYR A 226 5.71 5.62 -7.46
CA TYR A 226 5.88 5.20 -6.06
C TYR A 226 6.60 3.86 -5.90
N ILE A 227 7.21 3.33 -6.97
CA ILE A 227 8.06 2.14 -6.88
C ILE A 227 9.35 2.49 -6.16
N VAL A 228 9.62 1.73 -5.10
CA VAL A 228 10.85 1.79 -4.30
C VAL A 228 11.88 0.81 -4.85
N SER A 229 11.48 -0.42 -5.13
CA SER A 229 12.35 -1.44 -5.73
C SER A 229 11.54 -2.47 -6.51
N SER A 230 12.23 -3.25 -7.35
CA SER A 230 11.65 -4.33 -8.12
C SER A 230 12.67 -5.45 -8.36
N ILE A 231 12.16 -6.65 -8.60
CA ILE A 231 12.99 -7.81 -8.91
C ILE A 231 12.25 -8.84 -9.75
N LYS A 232 12.98 -9.48 -10.66
CA LYS A 232 12.57 -10.68 -11.38
C LYS A 232 13.20 -11.91 -10.74
N VAL A 233 12.40 -12.92 -10.45
CA VAL A 233 12.83 -14.18 -9.84
C VAL A 233 12.44 -15.33 -10.78
N ASP A 234 13.42 -16.15 -11.13
CA ASP A 234 13.16 -17.44 -11.77
C ASP A 234 12.84 -18.47 -10.68
N ASN A 235 11.56 -18.84 -10.59
CA ASN A 235 11.07 -19.75 -9.56
C ASN A 235 11.16 -21.23 -9.99
N SER A 236 11.70 -21.54 -11.18
CA SER A 236 11.82 -22.91 -11.70
C SER A 236 12.94 -23.73 -11.04
N ASN A 237 13.91 -23.05 -10.42
CA ASN A 237 15.07 -23.69 -9.81
C ASN A 237 14.68 -24.57 -8.61
N LYS A 238 15.40 -25.69 -8.46
CA LYS A 238 15.25 -26.62 -7.32
C LYS A 238 15.43 -25.86 -6.00
N LYS A 239 14.49 -26.06 -5.07
CA LYS A 239 14.52 -25.43 -3.76
C LYS A 239 15.50 -26.11 -2.81
N ILE A 240 16.12 -25.30 -1.95
CA ILE A 240 16.92 -25.74 -0.82
C ILE A 240 15.96 -26.31 0.22
N SER A 241 16.13 -27.57 0.60
CA SER A 241 15.31 -28.19 1.64
C SER A 241 15.73 -27.72 3.02
N TYR A 242 14.85 -27.85 4.01
CA TYR A 242 15.21 -27.57 5.41
C TYR A 242 16.36 -28.45 5.92
N THR A 243 16.50 -29.68 5.38
CA THR A 243 17.65 -30.55 5.66
C THR A 243 18.95 -29.95 5.15
N ASP A 244 18.95 -29.38 3.95
CA ASP A 244 20.13 -28.71 3.38
C ASP A 244 20.54 -27.52 4.26
N ILE A 245 19.56 -26.70 4.69
CA ILE A 245 19.80 -25.56 5.60
C ILE A 245 20.37 -26.02 6.94
N PHE A 246 19.77 -27.06 7.54
CA PHE A 246 20.23 -27.62 8.82
C PHE A 246 21.68 -28.11 8.72
N ASN A 247 22.01 -28.85 7.66
CA ASN A 247 23.34 -29.38 7.43
C ASN A 247 24.37 -28.28 7.19
N ILE A 248 24.02 -27.23 6.43
CA ILE A 248 24.90 -26.05 6.25
C ILE A 248 25.18 -25.40 7.60
N LYS A 249 24.15 -25.13 8.40
CA LYS A 249 24.31 -24.48 9.71
C LYS A 249 25.12 -25.33 10.68
N ALA A 250 24.89 -26.64 10.72
CA ALA A 250 25.61 -27.57 11.59
C ALA A 250 27.13 -27.57 11.32
N CYS A 251 27.56 -27.31 10.09
CA CYS A 251 28.98 -27.16 9.74
C CYS A 251 29.63 -25.86 10.28
N PHE A 252 28.84 -24.87 10.67
CA PHE A 252 29.32 -23.57 11.17
C PHE A 252 29.07 -23.35 12.67
N LEU A 253 28.47 -24.32 13.35
CA LEU A 253 28.31 -24.30 14.80
C LEU A 253 29.43 -25.13 15.45
N PRO A 254 30.24 -24.55 16.36
CA PRO A 254 31.29 -25.28 17.08
C PRO A 254 30.74 -26.36 18.02
#